data_AF-A0A1G8NIJ7-F1
#
_entry.id   AF-A0A1G8NIJ7-F1
#
_cell.length_a   1.000
_cell.length_b   1.000
_cell.length_c   1.000
_cell.angle_alpha   90.00
_cell.angle_beta   90.00
_cell.angle_gamma   90.00
#
_symmetry.space_group_name_H-M   'P 1'
#
loop_
_entity.id
_entity.type
_entity.pdbx_description
1 polymer ?
#
loop_
_entity_poly.entity_id
_entity_poly.type
_entity_poly.pdbx_seq_one_letter_code
_entity_poly.pdbx_strand_id
1 'polypeptide(L)'
;MFVKRYLFYYWNGILLTGLNVLLFLGCGVLYVAFVGVELLMWVVIGLCTVSLYLFMQKNIHSTIHFLKDVEKEQELNMRWVGMLLDTGGHVEKQPLFTRSKPYLFSKSQRIFKRSGGAYRLAEIYIKLFLRDKSSIKLYLQLTGITMVGMFLLPVWAKGVLWLATMTMLLALLMIKEKIRQSGEHSYLNMFRWHEATRQNGIEIAHFYLLLPISLVTGAVVGWFVLSWIGMLLFLCASLILARMCKRIVR
;
A
#
# COMPACT_ATOMS: atom_id res chain seq x y z
N MET A 1 16.58 -15.97 -9.13
CA MET A 1 17.66 -16.77 -9.75
C MET A 1 18.88 -15.92 -10.17
N PHE A 2 18.68 -14.72 -10.73
CA PHE A 2 19.77 -13.83 -11.19
C PHE A 2 20.71 -13.28 -10.10
N VAL A 3 20.19 -12.94 -8.91
CA VAL A 3 21.01 -12.39 -7.81
C VAL A 3 22.07 -13.37 -7.31
N LYS A 4 21.76 -14.67 -7.24
CA LYS A 4 22.72 -15.72 -6.83
C LYS A 4 23.88 -15.86 -7.83
N ARG A 5 23.62 -15.68 -9.14
CA ARG A 5 24.66 -15.76 -10.18
C ARG A 5 25.58 -14.53 -10.17
N TYR A 6 25.02 -13.36 -9.85
CA TYR A 6 25.79 -12.12 -9.74
C TYR A 6 26.72 -12.14 -8.50
N LEU A 7 26.20 -12.57 -7.35
CA LEU A 7 27.00 -12.70 -6.13
C LEU A 7 28.15 -13.70 -6.28
N PHE A 8 27.90 -14.82 -6.96
CA PHE A 8 28.92 -15.84 -7.22
C PHE A 8 30.05 -15.34 -8.14
N TYR A 9 29.72 -14.53 -9.15
CA TYR A 9 30.72 -13.95 -10.05
C TYR A 9 31.55 -12.86 -9.36
N TYR A 10 30.89 -11.99 -8.58
CA TYR A 10 31.56 -10.94 -7.82
C TYR A 10 32.47 -11.51 -6.71
N TRP A 11 32.02 -12.56 -6.01
CA TRP A 11 32.81 -13.27 -5.01
C TRP A 11 34.03 -13.96 -5.61
N ASN A 12 33.89 -14.64 -6.76
CA ASN A 12 35.04 -15.27 -7.40
C ASN A 12 36.06 -14.24 -7.90
N GLY A 13 35.62 -13.07 -8.36
CA GLY A 13 36.52 -11.97 -8.73
C GLY A 13 37.35 -11.47 -7.54
N ILE A 14 36.71 -11.23 -6.39
CA ILE A 14 37.38 -10.76 -5.17
C ILE A 14 38.31 -11.83 -4.56
N LEU A 15 37.91 -13.10 -4.60
CA LEU A 15 38.74 -14.20 -4.12
C LEU A 15 40.00 -14.37 -4.98
N LEU A 16 39.87 -14.25 -6.30
CA LEU A 16 41.01 -14.36 -7.23
C LEU A 16 41.96 -13.15 -7.14
N THR A 17 41.44 -11.93 -6.92
CA THR A 17 42.29 -10.76 -6.67
C THR A 17 43.00 -10.87 -5.32
N GLY A 18 42.28 -11.27 -4.26
CA GLY A 18 42.84 -11.50 -2.95
C GLY A 18 43.94 -12.57 -2.94
N LEU A 19 43.73 -13.67 -3.67
CA LEU A 19 44.73 -14.74 -3.81
C LEU A 19 45.98 -14.27 -4.56
N ASN A 20 45.85 -13.46 -5.61
CA ASN A 20 47.01 -12.91 -6.32
C ASN A 20 47.80 -11.91 -5.47
N VAL A 21 47.13 -11.07 -4.68
CA VAL A 21 47.80 -10.15 -3.75
C VAL A 21 48.54 -10.92 -2.66
N LEU A 22 47.93 -11.99 -2.13
CA LEU A 22 48.58 -12.88 -1.15
C LEU A 22 49.79 -13.61 -1.74
N LEU A 23 49.70 -14.10 -2.98
CA LEU A 23 50.83 -14.70 -3.67
C LEU A 23 51.97 -13.69 -3.91
N PHE A 24 51.64 -12.44 -4.26
CA PHE A 24 52.63 -11.39 -4.46
C PHE A 24 53.33 -11.00 -3.14
N LEU A 25 52.58 -10.88 -2.05
CA LEU A 25 53.13 -10.65 -0.71
C LEU A 25 53.99 -11.83 -0.23
N GLY A 26 53.53 -13.07 -0.47
CA GLY A 26 54.27 -14.28 -0.15
C GLY A 26 55.60 -14.38 -0.91
N CYS A 27 55.59 -14.09 -2.21
CA CYS A 27 56.81 -14.01 -3.02
C CYS A 27 57.75 -12.89 -2.54
N GLY A 28 57.21 -11.73 -2.13
CA GLY A 28 58.01 -10.63 -1.57
C GLY A 28 58.70 -10.99 -0.26
N VAL A 29 58.02 -11.72 0.62
CA VAL A 29 58.61 -12.21 1.89
C VAL A 29 59.69 -13.26 1.63
N LEU A 30 59.45 -14.19 0.69
CA LEU A 30 60.46 -15.18 0.28
C LEU A 30 61.69 -14.54 -0.37
N TYR A 31 61.50 -13.46 -1.14
CA TYR A 31 62.59 -12.68 -1.71
C TYR A 31 63.50 -12.05 -0.64
N VAL A 32 62.91 -11.48 0.42
CA VAL A 32 63.66 -10.88 1.54
C VAL A 32 64.35 -11.95 2.41
N ALA A 33 63.75 -13.13 2.54
CA ALA A 33 64.28 -14.22 3.36
C ALA A 33 65.46 -14.98 2.70
N PHE A 34 65.54 -15.02 1.36
CA PHE A 34 66.55 -15.77 0.61
C PHE A 34 67.38 -14.88 -0.33
N VAL A 35 67.82 -13.72 0.17
CA VAL A 35 68.75 -12.84 -0.55
C VAL A 35 70.12 -13.52 -0.64
N GLY A 36 70.43 -14.08 -1.82
CA GLY A 36 71.73 -14.72 -2.09
C GLY A 36 71.75 -15.78 -3.20
N VAL A 37 70.59 -16.17 -3.74
CA VAL A 37 70.50 -17.19 -4.81
C VAL A 37 69.96 -16.56 -6.10
N GLU A 38 70.83 -16.27 -7.07
CA GLU A 38 70.47 -15.57 -8.33
C GLU A 38 69.41 -16.30 -9.17
N LEU A 39 69.40 -17.64 -9.15
CA LEU A 39 68.42 -18.47 -9.85
C LEU A 39 66.99 -18.31 -9.31
N LEU A 40 66.83 -18.08 -8.01
CA LEU A 40 65.52 -17.98 -7.38
C LEU A 40 64.83 -16.65 -7.75
N MET A 41 65.63 -15.60 -8.00
CA MET A 41 65.14 -14.29 -8.43
C MET A 41 64.45 -14.34 -9.80
N TRP A 42 65.06 -15.00 -10.79
CA TRP A 42 64.48 -15.12 -12.14
C TRP A 42 63.20 -15.94 -12.15
N VAL A 43 63.11 -16.98 -11.31
CA VAL A 43 61.90 -17.80 -11.17
C VAL A 43 60.75 -16.98 -10.58
N VAL A 44 61.01 -16.17 -9.54
CA VAL A 44 59.99 -15.31 -8.92
C VAL A 44 59.49 -14.23 -9.89
N ILE A 45 60.40 -13.60 -10.64
CA ILE A 45 60.03 -12.60 -11.66
C ILE A 45 59.20 -13.25 -12.77
N GLY A 46 59.59 -14.42 -13.26
CA GLY A 46 58.83 -15.16 -14.26
C GLY A 46 57.42 -15.50 -13.78
N LEU A 47 57.29 -15.97 -12.53
CA LEU A 47 56.01 -16.35 -11.94
C LEU A 47 55.08 -15.13 -11.75
N CYS A 48 55.62 -13.99 -11.32
CA CYS A 48 54.89 -12.72 -11.24
C CYS A 48 54.43 -12.20 -12.61
N THR A 49 55.26 -12.37 -13.64
CA THR A 49 54.92 -11.90 -15.01
C THR A 49 53.80 -12.75 -15.61
N VAL A 50 53.84 -14.07 -15.39
CA VAL A 50 52.77 -14.99 -15.83
C VAL A 50 51.46 -14.72 -15.07
N SER A 51 51.51 -14.45 -13.77
CA SER A 51 50.29 -14.10 -13.02
C SER A 51 49.66 -12.80 -13.51
N LEU A 52 50.47 -11.78 -13.85
CA LEU A 52 49.96 -10.53 -14.40
C LEU A 52 49.36 -10.73 -15.81
N TYR A 53 49.98 -11.54 -16.65
CA TYR A 53 49.48 -11.85 -17.99
C TYR A 53 48.12 -12.56 -17.94
N LEU A 54 47.96 -13.56 -17.06
CA LEU A 54 46.68 -14.27 -16.86
C LEU A 54 45.58 -13.35 -16.31
N PHE A 55 45.96 -12.37 -15.48
CA PHE A 55 45.03 -11.37 -14.96
C PHE A 55 44.54 -10.42 -16.06
N MET A 56 45.43 -9.94 -16.93
CA MET A 56 45.06 -9.05 -18.04
C MET A 56 44.15 -9.75 -19.06
N GLN A 57 44.40 -11.02 -19.39
CA GLN A 57 43.52 -11.76 -20.32
C GLN A 57 42.07 -11.87 -19.80
N LYS A 58 41.88 -12.06 -18.49
CA LYS A 58 40.53 -12.17 -17.91
C LYS A 58 39.79 -10.83 -17.84
N ASN A 59 40.51 -9.72 -17.68
CA ASN A 59 39.90 -8.38 -17.69
C ASN A 59 39.55 -7.88 -19.09
N ILE A 60 40.28 -8.24 -20.14
CA ILE A 60 39.93 -7.81 -21.52
C ILE A 60 38.59 -8.40 -22.00
N HIS A 61 38.17 -9.53 -21.43
CA HIS A 61 36.86 -10.13 -21.71
C HIS A 61 35.68 -9.36 -21.10
N SER A 62 35.92 -8.30 -20.30
CA SER A 62 34.84 -7.45 -19.75
C SER A 62 34.25 -6.49 -20.78
N THR A 63 34.98 -6.13 -21.84
CA THR A 63 34.48 -5.22 -22.90
C THR A 63 33.34 -5.84 -23.71
N ILE A 64 33.34 -7.17 -23.88
CA ILE A 64 32.25 -7.90 -24.57
C ILE A 64 30.96 -7.91 -23.73
N HIS A 65 31.06 -7.67 -22.41
CA HIS A 65 29.90 -7.56 -21.52
C HIS A 65 29.30 -6.15 -21.46
N PHE A 66 29.94 -5.12 -22.03
CA PHE A 66 29.44 -3.75 -22.00
C PHE A 66 28.04 -3.62 -22.62
N LEU A 67 27.81 -4.20 -23.81
CA LEU A 67 26.49 -4.17 -24.46
C LEU A 67 25.42 -4.87 -23.62
N LYS A 68 25.79 -5.96 -22.94
CA LYS A 68 24.89 -6.72 -22.07
C LYS A 68 24.62 -5.99 -20.75
N ASP A 69 25.51 -5.13 -20.32
CA ASP A 69 25.31 -4.30 -19.14
C ASP A 69 24.49 -3.06 -19.46
N VAL A 70 24.64 -2.47 -20.66
CA VAL A 70 23.77 -1.42 -21.18
C VAL A 70 22.32 -1.91 -21.31
N GLU A 71 22.10 -3.12 -21.85
CA GLU A 71 20.75 -3.70 -21.96
C GLU A 71 20.10 -3.89 -20.58
N LYS A 72 20.86 -4.37 -19.59
CA LYS A 72 20.37 -4.51 -18.20
C LYS A 72 20.10 -3.17 -17.54
N GLU A 73 20.93 -2.16 -17.80
CA GLU A 73 20.74 -0.82 -17.26
C GLU A 73 19.46 -0.19 -17.80
N GLN A 74 19.16 -0.39 -19.09
CA GLN A 74 17.89 0.04 -19.68
C GLN A 74 16.70 -0.70 -19.07
N GLU A 75 16.80 -2.02 -18.84
CA GLU A 75 15.74 -2.80 -18.19
C GLU A 75 15.46 -2.30 -16.75
N LEU A 76 16.53 -1.98 -16.01
CA LEU A 76 16.42 -1.42 -14.66
C LEU A 76 15.81 -0.01 -14.68
N ASN A 77 16.25 0.87 -15.58
CA ASN A 77 15.68 2.21 -15.72
C ASN A 77 14.19 2.16 -16.08
N MET A 78 13.79 1.29 -17.01
CA MET A 78 12.37 1.11 -17.36
C MET A 78 11.54 0.59 -16.19
N ARG A 79 12.11 -0.30 -15.37
CA ARG A 79 11.46 -0.78 -14.14
C ARG A 79 11.28 0.34 -13.11
N TRP A 80 12.28 1.22 -12.96
CA TRP A 80 12.22 2.35 -12.03
C TRP A 80 11.21 3.40 -12.52
N VAL A 81 11.20 3.69 -13.81
CA VAL A 81 10.17 4.53 -14.45
C VAL A 81 8.77 3.93 -14.23
N GLY A 82 8.61 2.61 -14.40
CA GLY A 82 7.36 1.92 -14.11
C GLY A 82 6.91 2.05 -12.65
N MET A 83 7.84 1.93 -11.69
CA MET A 83 7.55 2.15 -10.26
C MET A 83 7.16 3.60 -9.95
N LEU A 84 7.82 4.57 -10.58
CA LEU A 84 7.51 5.99 -10.43
C LEU A 84 6.13 6.32 -11.01
N LEU A 85 5.77 5.75 -12.15
CA LEU A 85 4.44 5.90 -12.74
C LEU A 85 3.34 5.23 -11.88
N ASP A 86 3.61 4.06 -11.29
CA ASP A 86 2.66 3.37 -10.39
C ASP A 86 2.48 4.10 -9.05
N THR A 87 3.52 4.82 -8.59
CA THR A 87 3.50 5.60 -7.34
C THR A 87 2.96 7.02 -7.55
N GLY A 88 3.21 7.60 -8.73
CA GLY A 88 2.88 8.99 -9.09
C GLY A 88 1.41 9.25 -9.41
N GLY A 89 0.54 8.24 -9.33
CA GLY A 89 -0.92 8.41 -9.38
C GLY A 89 -1.52 8.81 -10.74
N HIS A 90 -0.70 8.99 -11.79
CA HIS A 90 -1.16 9.37 -13.14
C HIS A 90 -1.63 8.17 -13.98
N VAL A 91 -1.34 6.95 -13.54
CA VAL A 91 -1.88 5.73 -14.15
C VAL A 91 -2.95 5.19 -13.21
N GLU A 92 -4.21 5.36 -13.60
CA GLU A 92 -5.34 4.73 -12.91
C GLU A 92 -5.08 3.22 -12.88
N LYS A 93 -4.75 2.67 -11.70
CA LYS A 93 -4.45 1.24 -11.55
C LYS A 93 -5.65 0.45 -12.03
N GLN A 94 -5.57 -0.11 -13.23
CA GLN A 94 -6.61 -0.97 -13.74
C GLN A 94 -6.73 -2.16 -12.77
N PRO A 95 -7.94 -2.45 -12.26
CA PRO A 95 -8.11 -3.52 -11.29
C PRO A 95 -7.66 -4.84 -11.92
N LEU A 96 -6.65 -5.47 -11.32
CA LEU A 96 -6.08 -6.78 -11.71
C LEU A 96 -7.15 -7.87 -11.93
N PHE A 97 -8.34 -7.69 -11.34
CA PHE A 97 -9.52 -8.50 -11.59
C PHE A 97 -10.75 -7.61 -11.80
N THR A 98 -11.15 -7.44 -13.06
CA THR A 98 -12.51 -6.97 -13.40
C THR A 98 -13.47 -8.15 -13.29
N ARG A 99 -14.14 -8.29 -12.13
CA ARG A 99 -15.27 -9.23 -12.03
C ARG A 99 -16.45 -8.66 -12.82
N SER A 100 -17.07 -9.47 -13.68
CA SER A 100 -18.22 -9.06 -14.50
C SER A 100 -19.49 -8.75 -13.68
N LYS A 101 -19.56 -9.20 -12.41
CA LYS A 101 -20.71 -8.96 -11.53
C LYS A 101 -20.27 -8.45 -10.13
N PRO A 102 -20.85 -7.35 -9.64
CA PRO A 102 -20.58 -6.82 -8.30
C PRO A 102 -21.18 -7.74 -7.22
N TYR A 103 -20.52 -7.83 -6.06
CA TYR A 103 -20.90 -8.74 -4.96
C TYR A 103 -22.28 -8.45 -4.36
N LEU A 104 -22.67 -7.17 -4.22
CA LEU A 104 -23.87 -6.78 -3.47
C LEU A 104 -25.06 -6.33 -4.34
N PHE A 105 -24.90 -6.16 -5.65
CA PHE A 105 -25.96 -5.66 -6.55
C PHE A 105 -25.83 -6.20 -7.99
N SER A 106 -25.86 -7.52 -8.16
CA SER A 106 -25.74 -8.16 -9.48
C SER A 106 -26.82 -7.71 -10.47
N LYS A 107 -27.98 -7.28 -9.97
CA LYS A 107 -29.02 -6.54 -10.69
C LYS A 107 -29.06 -5.15 -10.05
N SER A 108 -28.90 -4.08 -10.84
CA SER A 108 -29.01 -2.69 -10.34
C SER A 108 -30.45 -2.35 -9.97
N GLN A 109 -30.95 -2.96 -8.91
CA GLN A 109 -32.25 -2.66 -8.33
C GLN A 109 -32.18 -1.33 -7.59
N ARG A 110 -33.30 -0.62 -7.53
CA ARG A 110 -33.42 0.64 -6.79
C ARG A 110 -33.38 0.36 -5.30
N ILE A 111 -32.51 1.06 -4.57
CA ILE A 111 -32.43 0.97 -3.09
C ILE A 111 -33.54 1.81 -2.47
N PHE A 112 -33.81 2.98 -3.05
CA PHE A 112 -34.89 3.85 -2.62
C PHE A 112 -36.09 3.75 -3.55
N LYS A 113 -37.30 3.55 -2.99
CA LYS A 113 -38.55 3.59 -3.75
C LYS A 113 -38.93 5.02 -4.20
N ARG A 114 -38.37 6.05 -3.55
CA ARG A 114 -38.64 7.47 -3.87
C ARG A 114 -37.85 7.91 -5.09
N SER A 115 -38.49 8.66 -5.99
CA SER A 115 -37.96 9.07 -7.29
C SER A 115 -37.18 10.39 -7.30
N GLY A 116 -36.93 11.01 -6.16
CA GLY A 116 -36.27 12.33 -6.06
C GLY A 116 -34.78 12.31 -6.43
N GLY A 117 -34.30 13.41 -7.04
CA GLY A 117 -32.90 13.56 -7.48
C GLY A 117 -31.87 13.33 -6.36
N ALA A 118 -32.15 13.82 -5.15
CA ALA A 118 -31.30 13.59 -3.97
C ALA A 118 -31.21 12.10 -3.59
N TYR A 119 -32.32 11.36 -3.63
CA TYR A 119 -32.33 9.92 -3.33
C TYR A 119 -31.60 9.10 -4.40
N ARG A 120 -31.70 9.52 -5.67
CA ARG A 120 -30.97 8.89 -6.77
C ARG A 120 -29.47 9.10 -6.63
N LEU A 121 -29.05 10.32 -6.29
CA LEU A 121 -27.65 10.63 -5.99
C LEU A 121 -27.15 9.82 -4.78
N ALA A 122 -27.95 9.76 -3.70
CA ALA A 122 -27.62 8.99 -2.52
C ALA A 122 -27.40 7.51 -2.86
N GLU A 123 -28.26 6.93 -3.69
CA GLU A 123 -28.13 5.55 -4.16
C GLU A 123 -26.85 5.32 -4.96
N ILE A 124 -26.48 6.27 -5.84
CA ILE A 124 -25.22 6.21 -6.57
C ILE A 124 -24.05 6.22 -5.59
N TYR A 125 -24.00 7.15 -4.63
CA TYR A 125 -22.94 7.21 -3.63
C TYR A 125 -22.82 5.92 -2.80
N ILE A 126 -23.95 5.39 -2.31
CA ILE A 126 -23.96 4.14 -1.55
C ILE A 126 -23.40 2.98 -2.39
N LYS A 127 -23.85 2.85 -3.65
CA LYS A 127 -23.36 1.79 -4.56
C LYS A 127 -21.88 1.96 -4.87
N LEU A 128 -21.44 3.19 -5.07
CA LEU A 128 -20.06 3.56 -5.35
C LEU A 128 -19.13 3.27 -4.16
N PHE A 129 -19.60 3.48 -2.92
CA PHE A 129 -18.90 3.09 -1.70
C PHE A 129 -18.83 1.56 -1.57
N LEU A 130 -19.95 0.87 -1.76
CA LEU A 130 -20.04 -0.59 -1.68
C LEU A 130 -19.30 -1.33 -2.80
N ARG A 131 -18.94 -0.64 -3.89
CA ARG A 131 -18.10 -1.20 -4.96
C ARG A 131 -16.62 -1.13 -4.62
N ASP A 132 -16.20 -0.20 -3.77
CA ASP A 132 -14.81 -0.08 -3.34
C ASP A 132 -14.52 -1.03 -2.17
N LYS A 133 -13.85 -2.14 -2.49
CA LYS A 133 -13.44 -3.15 -1.50
C LYS A 133 -12.52 -2.58 -0.44
N SER A 134 -11.67 -1.61 -0.78
CA SER A 134 -10.76 -0.97 0.18
C SER A 134 -11.56 -0.19 1.21
N SER A 135 -12.54 0.60 0.76
CA SER A 135 -13.49 1.31 1.63
C SER A 135 -14.25 0.36 2.56
N ILE A 136 -14.84 -0.71 2.01
CA ILE A 136 -15.58 -1.68 2.83
C ILE A 136 -14.67 -2.38 3.84
N LYS A 137 -13.46 -2.78 3.42
CA LYS A 137 -12.52 -3.47 4.32
C LYS A 137 -12.13 -2.57 5.48
N LEU A 138 -11.76 -1.32 5.22
CA LEU A 138 -11.43 -0.35 6.27
C LEU A 138 -12.64 -0.11 7.19
N TYR A 139 -13.83 0.04 6.62
CA TYR A 139 -15.07 0.24 7.36
C TYR A 139 -15.39 -0.96 8.29
N LEU A 140 -15.20 -2.19 7.83
CA LEU A 140 -15.35 -3.40 8.65
C LEU A 140 -14.24 -3.53 9.70
N GLN A 141 -12.99 -3.24 9.34
CA GLN A 141 -11.85 -3.30 10.27
C GLN A 141 -12.03 -2.31 11.41
N LEU A 142 -12.43 -1.08 11.11
CA LEU A 142 -12.67 -0.07 12.14
C LEU A 142 -13.75 -0.56 13.10
N THR A 143 -14.88 -1.03 12.59
CA THR A 143 -15.97 -1.62 13.38
C THR A 143 -15.50 -2.82 14.23
N GLY A 144 -14.68 -3.72 13.66
CA GLY A 144 -14.13 -4.85 14.40
C GLY A 144 -13.21 -4.41 15.54
N ILE A 145 -12.32 -3.45 15.28
CA ILE A 145 -11.42 -2.87 16.29
C ILE A 145 -12.23 -2.20 17.40
N THR A 146 -13.31 -1.48 17.07
CA THR A 146 -14.17 -0.88 18.10
C THR A 146 -14.81 -1.93 18.99
N MET A 147 -15.36 -3.00 18.40
CA MET A 147 -15.98 -4.08 19.16
C MET A 147 -14.97 -4.73 20.10
N VAL A 148 -13.79 -5.12 19.61
CA VAL A 148 -12.73 -5.72 20.42
C VAL A 148 -12.25 -4.76 21.52
N GLY A 149 -12.08 -3.48 21.20
CA GLY A 149 -11.71 -2.45 22.16
C GLY A 149 -12.71 -2.32 23.30
N MET A 150 -14.01 -2.47 23.03
CA MET A 150 -15.06 -2.41 24.06
C MET A 150 -15.01 -3.57 25.07
N PHE A 151 -14.44 -4.72 24.71
CA PHE A 151 -14.25 -5.83 25.66
C PHE A 151 -13.11 -5.55 26.65
N LEU A 152 -12.04 -4.90 26.20
CA LEU A 152 -10.82 -4.71 26.99
C LEU A 152 -10.85 -3.45 27.87
N LEU A 153 -11.62 -2.42 27.47
CA LEU A 153 -11.59 -1.11 28.11
C LEU A 153 -12.50 -1.00 29.36
N PRO A 154 -12.15 -0.14 30.33
CA PRO A 154 -13.03 0.19 31.45
C PRO A 154 -14.25 0.99 30.99
N VAL A 155 -15.33 0.97 31.78
CA VAL A 155 -16.66 1.50 31.44
C VAL A 155 -16.64 2.93 30.89
N TRP A 156 -15.90 3.84 31.53
CA TRP A 156 -15.78 5.24 31.11
C TRP A 156 -15.12 5.40 29.74
N ALA A 157 -14.11 4.57 29.43
CA ALA A 157 -13.40 4.60 28.17
C ALA A 157 -14.24 4.02 27.01
N LYS A 158 -15.22 3.15 27.28
CA LYS A 158 -16.11 2.59 26.24
C LYS A 158 -16.95 3.66 25.55
N GLY A 159 -17.49 4.61 26.32
CA GLY A 159 -18.27 5.73 25.78
C GLY A 159 -17.42 6.67 24.92
N VAL A 160 -16.20 6.97 25.35
CA VAL A 160 -15.24 7.79 24.59
C VAL A 160 -14.84 7.09 23.29
N LEU A 161 -14.52 5.79 23.37
CA LEU A 161 -14.20 4.98 22.18
C LEU A 161 -15.36 5.01 21.19
N TRP A 162 -16.60 4.82 21.66
CA TRP A 162 -17.78 4.85 20.80
C TRP A 162 -17.92 6.18 20.06
N LEU A 163 -17.84 7.31 20.77
CA LEU A 163 -17.88 8.64 20.15
C LEU A 163 -16.72 8.86 19.16
N ALA A 164 -15.49 8.50 19.52
CA ALA A 164 -14.32 8.63 18.65
C ALA A 164 -14.48 7.83 17.35
N THR A 165 -15.13 6.68 17.42
CA THR A 165 -15.31 5.83 16.24
C THR A 165 -16.39 6.35 15.30
N MET A 166 -17.45 6.94 15.86
CA MET A 166 -18.45 7.67 15.08
C MET A 166 -17.85 8.85 14.33
N THR A 167 -17.04 9.68 15.01
CA THR A 167 -16.40 10.84 14.38
C THR A 167 -15.39 10.43 13.33
N MET A 168 -14.60 9.38 13.58
CA MET A 168 -13.63 8.84 12.62
C MET A 168 -14.31 8.28 11.37
N LEU A 169 -15.42 7.55 11.51
CA LEU A 169 -16.19 7.06 10.37
C LEU A 169 -16.77 8.20 9.53
N LEU A 170 -17.29 9.23 10.18
CA LEU A 170 -17.82 10.41 9.51
C LEU A 170 -16.70 11.13 8.73
N ALA A 171 -15.54 11.35 9.35
CA ALA A 171 -14.39 11.94 8.69
C ALA A 171 -13.92 11.13 7.47
N LEU A 172 -13.87 9.79 7.59
CA LEU A 172 -13.49 8.92 6.47
C LEU A 172 -14.46 9.01 5.29
N LEU A 173 -15.76 9.09 5.57
CA LEU A 173 -16.79 9.25 4.54
C LEU A 173 -16.62 10.60 3.81
N MET A 174 -16.44 11.68 4.56
CA MET A 174 -16.19 13.02 4.01
C MET A 174 -14.93 13.09 3.14
N ILE A 175 -13.83 12.50 3.62
CA ILE A 175 -12.55 12.49 2.89
C ILE A 175 -12.68 11.69 1.59
N LYS A 176 -13.26 10.49 1.65
CA LYS A 176 -13.45 9.66 0.46
C LYS A 176 -14.36 10.32 -0.54
N GLU A 177 -15.38 11.00 -0.06
CA GLU A 177 -16.26 11.76 -0.93
C GLU A 177 -15.50 12.90 -1.61
N LYS A 178 -14.79 13.75 -0.85
CA LYS A 178 -13.99 14.84 -1.40
C LYS A 178 -12.96 14.34 -2.42
N ILE A 179 -12.26 13.24 -2.12
CA ILE A 179 -11.33 12.59 -3.07
C ILE A 179 -12.07 12.13 -4.32
N ARG A 180 -13.29 11.60 -4.20
CA ARG A 180 -14.10 11.16 -5.34
C ARG A 180 -14.70 12.29 -6.16
N GLN A 181 -14.86 13.46 -5.55
CA GLN A 181 -15.23 14.69 -6.24
C GLN A 181 -14.03 15.34 -6.95
N SER A 182 -12.83 15.24 -6.36
CA SER A 182 -11.59 15.83 -6.87
C SER A 182 -10.86 14.94 -7.88
N GLY A 183 -10.92 13.62 -7.74
CA GLY A 183 -10.31 12.68 -8.68
C GLY A 183 -11.26 12.41 -9.84
N GLU A 184 -10.92 12.96 -11.01
CA GLU A 184 -11.22 12.62 -12.43
C GLU A 184 -12.35 11.64 -12.83
N HIS A 185 -13.32 11.31 -11.99
CA HIS A 185 -14.52 10.59 -12.38
C HIS A 185 -15.50 11.58 -13.03
N SER A 186 -15.12 11.95 -14.25
CA SER A 186 -15.80 12.78 -15.24
C SER A 186 -17.33 12.56 -15.28
N TYR A 187 -17.80 11.34 -15.01
CA TYR A 187 -19.21 10.96 -15.06
C TYR A 187 -20.16 11.67 -14.08
N LEU A 188 -19.73 12.03 -12.86
CA LEU A 188 -20.62 12.73 -11.92
C LEU A 188 -20.70 14.23 -12.22
N ASN A 189 -19.61 14.82 -12.70
CA ASN A 189 -19.53 16.22 -13.12
C ASN A 189 -20.13 16.46 -14.52
N MET A 190 -20.29 15.41 -15.35
CA MET A 190 -21.03 15.47 -16.61
C MET A 190 -22.49 15.90 -16.43
N PHE A 191 -23.09 15.58 -15.28
CA PHE A 191 -24.44 16.01 -14.95
C PHE A 191 -24.40 17.27 -14.08
N ARG A 192 -24.99 18.37 -14.58
CA ARG A 192 -25.13 19.62 -13.83
C ARG A 192 -26.18 19.47 -12.72
N TRP A 193 -25.78 18.89 -11.60
CA TRP A 193 -26.64 18.79 -10.41
C TRP A 193 -26.69 20.14 -9.70
N HIS A 194 -27.89 20.57 -9.33
CA HIS A 194 -28.04 21.71 -8.44
C HIS A 194 -27.37 21.40 -7.09
N GLU A 195 -26.54 22.32 -6.60
CA GLU A 195 -25.62 22.12 -5.47
C GLU A 195 -26.37 21.70 -4.19
N ALA A 196 -27.56 22.28 -3.95
CA ALA A 196 -28.42 21.88 -2.84
C ALA A 196 -28.97 20.44 -2.98
N THR A 197 -29.23 19.95 -4.20
CA THR A 197 -29.68 18.57 -4.42
C THR A 197 -28.53 17.58 -4.20
N ARG A 198 -27.31 17.99 -4.53
CA ARG A 198 -26.09 17.21 -4.32
C ARG A 198 -25.81 17.02 -2.83
N GLN A 199 -25.75 18.12 -2.07
CA GLN A 199 -25.55 18.07 -0.62
C GLN A 199 -26.61 17.21 0.08
N ASN A 200 -27.88 17.39 -0.27
CA ASN A 200 -28.96 16.56 0.28
C ASN A 200 -28.79 15.06 -0.07
N GLY A 201 -28.30 14.73 -1.27
CA GLY A 201 -28.04 13.34 -1.64
C GLY A 201 -26.88 12.72 -0.85
N ILE A 202 -25.84 13.50 -0.61
CA ILE A 202 -24.68 13.11 0.20
C ILE A 202 -25.09 12.88 1.66
N GLU A 203 -25.85 13.81 2.24
CA GLU A 203 -26.38 13.68 3.60
C GLU A 203 -27.20 12.39 3.77
N ILE A 204 -28.07 12.08 2.81
CA ILE A 204 -28.86 10.85 2.83
C ILE A 204 -27.95 9.64 2.74
N ALA A 205 -26.94 9.64 1.85
CA ALA A 205 -26.00 8.53 1.74
C ALA A 205 -25.21 8.29 3.02
N HIS A 206 -24.64 9.34 3.61
CA HIS A 206 -23.91 9.26 4.87
C HIS A 206 -24.80 8.77 6.02
N PHE A 207 -26.04 9.25 6.10
CA PHE A 207 -26.99 8.77 7.10
C PHE A 207 -27.23 7.25 7.00
N TYR A 208 -27.53 6.75 5.80
CA TYR A 208 -27.78 5.32 5.59
C TYR A 208 -26.52 4.46 5.79
N LEU A 209 -25.34 4.99 5.43
CA LEU A 209 -24.07 4.30 5.67
C LEU A 209 -23.69 4.30 7.15
N LEU A 210 -23.93 5.35 7.92
CA LEU A 210 -23.56 5.39 9.35
C LEU A 210 -24.49 4.56 10.24
N LEU A 211 -25.77 4.49 9.89
CA LEU A 211 -26.83 3.84 10.67
C LEU A 211 -26.52 2.40 11.12
N PRO A 212 -26.11 1.46 10.23
CA PRO A 212 -25.87 0.07 10.66
C PRO A 212 -24.74 -0.05 11.69
N ILE A 213 -23.63 0.67 11.53
CA ILE A 213 -22.55 0.63 12.53
C ILE A 213 -22.99 1.29 13.82
N SER A 214 -23.64 2.45 13.75
CA SER A 214 -24.03 3.16 14.97
C SER A 214 -24.96 2.32 15.83
N LEU A 215 -25.90 1.60 15.22
CA LEU A 215 -26.74 0.65 15.93
C LEU A 215 -25.94 -0.51 16.54
N VAL A 216 -25.05 -1.14 15.76
CA VAL A 216 -24.29 -2.30 16.24
C VAL A 216 -23.35 -1.90 17.38
N THR A 217 -22.55 -0.86 17.19
CA THR A 217 -21.62 -0.37 18.21
C THR A 217 -22.34 0.19 19.43
N GLY A 218 -23.46 0.89 19.25
CA GLY A 218 -24.29 1.39 20.34
C GLY A 218 -24.90 0.26 21.17
N ALA A 219 -25.42 -0.78 20.52
CA ALA A 219 -25.96 -1.96 21.21
C ALA A 219 -24.89 -2.67 22.05
N VAL A 220 -23.69 -2.85 21.48
CA VAL A 220 -22.57 -3.49 22.18
C VAL A 220 -22.16 -2.68 23.41
N VAL A 221 -21.97 -1.36 23.28
CA VAL A 221 -21.67 -0.49 24.44
C VAL A 221 -22.77 -0.58 25.48
N GLY A 222 -24.02 -0.44 25.07
CA GLY A 222 -25.16 -0.44 25.98
C GLY A 222 -25.28 -1.73 26.79
N TRP A 223 -25.03 -2.88 26.15
CA TRP A 223 -24.99 -4.17 26.83
C TRP A 223 -23.93 -4.23 27.93
N PHE A 224 -22.73 -3.70 27.66
CA PHE A 224 -21.63 -3.71 28.62
C PHE A 224 -21.77 -2.74 29.80
N VAL A 225 -22.49 -1.63 29.63
CA VAL A 225 -22.59 -0.61 30.68
C VAL A 225 -23.75 -0.91 31.63
N LEU A 226 -24.94 -1.15 31.09
CA LEU A 226 -26.21 -1.12 31.84
C LEU A 226 -27.17 -2.25 31.40
N SER A 227 -26.60 -3.34 30.88
CA SER A 227 -27.35 -4.51 30.40
C SER A 227 -28.43 -4.12 29.36
N TRP A 228 -29.70 -4.48 29.60
CA TRP A 228 -30.79 -4.26 28.64
C TRP A 228 -31.22 -2.79 28.53
N ILE A 229 -31.21 -2.06 29.64
CA ILE A 229 -31.59 -0.64 29.70
C ILE A 229 -30.52 0.22 29.03
N GLY A 230 -29.26 -0.12 29.25
CA GLY A 230 -28.13 0.49 28.54
C GLY A 230 -28.22 0.29 27.04
N MET A 231 -28.57 -0.92 26.58
CA MET A 231 -28.73 -1.23 25.17
C MET A 231 -29.77 -0.31 24.51
N LEU A 232 -30.95 -0.13 25.12
CA LEU A 232 -32.00 0.74 24.60
C LEU A 232 -31.59 2.21 24.58
N LEU A 233 -30.95 2.70 25.65
CA LEU A 233 -30.49 4.09 25.73
C LEU A 233 -29.43 4.40 24.67
N PHE A 234 -28.42 3.55 24.52
CA PHE A 234 -27.35 3.75 23.54
C PHE A 234 -27.85 3.55 22.10
N LEU A 235 -28.83 2.68 21.85
CA LEU A 235 -29.49 2.59 20.54
C LEU A 235 -30.24 3.88 20.19
N CYS A 236 -31.00 4.44 21.12
CA CYS A 236 -31.67 5.73 20.95
C CYS A 236 -30.65 6.86 20.73
N ALA A 237 -29.57 6.89 21.52
CA ALA A 237 -28.49 7.87 21.36
C ALA A 237 -27.80 7.73 19.99
N SER A 238 -27.58 6.50 19.51
CA SER A 238 -27.00 6.22 18.19
C SER A 238 -27.85 6.75 17.05
N LEU A 239 -29.18 6.61 17.16
CA LEU A 239 -30.12 7.17 16.17
C LEU A 239 -30.15 8.69 16.20
N ILE A 240 -30.08 9.30 17.38
CA ILE A 240 -30.02 10.75 17.54
C ILE A 240 -28.73 11.29 16.93
N LEU A 241 -27.57 10.70 17.23
CA LEU A 241 -26.29 11.12 16.67
C LEU A 241 -26.25 10.94 15.14
N ALA A 242 -26.77 9.84 14.62
CA ALA A 242 -26.88 9.64 13.17
C ALA A 242 -27.75 10.73 12.52
N ARG A 243 -28.84 11.16 13.17
CA ARG A 243 -29.64 12.29 12.71
C ARG A 243 -28.92 13.63 12.85
N MET A 244 -28.17 13.85 13.92
CA MET A 244 -27.40 15.09 14.12
C MET A 244 -26.26 15.22 13.09
N CYS A 245 -25.67 14.11 12.66
CA CYS A 245 -24.70 14.08 11.57
C CYS A 245 -25.25 14.72 10.29
N LYS A 246 -26.55 14.55 10.00
CA LYS A 246 -27.20 15.22 8.87
C LYS A 246 -27.05 16.75 8.92
N ARG A 247 -27.01 17.33 10.11
CA ARG A 247 -26.93 18.79 10.32
C ARG A 247 -25.49 19.33 10.23
N ILE A 248 -24.47 18.50 10.45
CA ILE A 248 -23.04 18.89 10.43
C ILE A 248 -22.48 18.93 9.00
N VAL A 249 -23.09 18.18 8.07
CA VAL A 249 -22.65 18.08 6.66
C VAL A 249 -23.15 19.27 5.82
N ARG A 250 -24.14 20.02 6.30
CA ARG A 250 -24.71 21.20 5.66
C ARG A 250 -23.84 22.43 5.89
#